data_AF-A0A2E9LKL0-F1
#
_entry.id   AF-A0A2E9LKL0-F1
#
_cell.length_a   1.000
_cell.length_b   1.000
_cell.length_c   1.000
_cell.angle_alpha   90.00
_cell.angle_beta   90.00
_cell.angle_gamma   90.00
#
_symmetry.space_group_name_H-M   'P 1'
#
loop_
_entity.id
_entity.type
_entity.pdbx_description
1 polymer ?
#
loop_
_entity_poly.entity_id
_entity_poly.type
_entity_poly.pdbx_seq_one_letter_code
_entity_poly.pdbx_strand_id
1 'polypeptide(L)'
;MNTMYRAGGTPYGPSKAAHEALMAMASRELEGTGVTVNVLVPGGMTSTNLIPDDTRHSRENMIEPDVMQKPVVWLASEESSGITGQRFIGYYWDENLPLGERLAKAGAPIA
;
A
#
# COMPACT_ATOMS: atom_id res chain seq x y z
N MET A 1 -0.88 -1.74 16.99
CA MET A 1 -0.88 -0.28 17.23
C MET A 1 -0.97 0.42 15.89
N ASN A 2 -2.01 1.24 15.67
CA ASN A 2 -2.23 1.94 14.40
C ASN A 2 -1.22 3.09 14.25
N THR A 3 -0.38 3.04 13.22
CA THR A 3 0.63 4.08 12.96
C THR A 3 0.03 5.44 12.63
N MET A 4 -1.23 5.49 12.17
CA MET A 4 -1.93 6.72 11.81
C MET A 4 -2.21 7.62 13.01
N TYR A 5 -2.26 7.06 14.23
CA TYR A 5 -2.56 7.79 15.47
C TYR A 5 -1.54 7.51 16.58
N ARG A 6 -0.30 7.17 16.21
CA ARG A 6 0.77 6.87 17.18
C ARG A 6 1.34 8.16 17.78
N ALA A 7 1.37 8.26 19.10
CA ALA A 7 2.06 9.34 19.82
C ALA A 7 3.53 9.46 19.36
N GLY A 8 4.00 10.69 19.14
CA GLY A 8 5.33 10.97 18.57
C GLY A 8 5.43 10.82 17.05
N GLY A 9 4.32 10.54 16.35
CA GLY A 9 4.26 10.39 14.89
C GLY A 9 3.48 11.49 14.17
N THR A 10 3.28 12.66 14.79
CA THR A 10 2.27 13.66 14.42
C THR A 10 2.27 14.14 12.95
N PRO A 11 3.39 14.32 12.22
CA PRO A 11 3.27 14.60 10.79
C PRO A 11 3.08 13.30 9.98
N TYR A 12 3.62 12.18 10.42
CA TYR A 12 3.71 10.96 9.62
C TYR A 12 2.34 10.27 9.47
N GLY A 13 1.72 9.87 10.57
CA GLY A 13 0.45 9.12 10.52
C GLY A 13 -0.68 9.91 9.85
N PRO A 14 -1.00 11.11 10.34
CA PRO A 14 -2.03 11.95 9.75
C PRO A 14 -1.82 12.28 8.27
N SER A 15 -0.58 12.54 7.81
CA SER A 15 -0.33 12.82 6.39
C SER A 15 -0.59 11.60 5.50
N LYS A 16 -0.26 10.39 5.97
CA LYS A 16 -0.57 9.14 5.24
C LYS A 16 -2.07 8.88 5.19
N ALA A 17 -2.80 9.11 6.29
CA ALA A 17 -4.25 9.01 6.31
C ALA A 17 -4.93 10.03 5.38
N ALA A 18 -4.47 11.29 5.39
CA ALA A 18 -4.95 12.32 4.46
C ALA A 18 -4.68 11.95 3.00
N HIS A 19 -3.53 11.33 2.72
CA HIS A 19 -3.20 10.84 1.38
C HIS A 19 -4.14 9.71 0.93
N GLU A 20 -4.48 8.74 1.79
CA GLU A 20 -5.47 7.71 1.45
C GLU A 20 -6.85 8.33 1.15
N ALA A 21 -7.30 9.29 1.95
CA ALA A 21 -8.55 10.02 1.68
C ALA A 21 -8.53 10.77 0.34
N LEU A 22 -7.39 11.41 -0.01
CA LEU A 22 -7.21 12.05 -1.30
C LEU A 22 -7.30 11.05 -2.46
N MET A 23 -6.66 9.89 -2.35
CA MET A 23 -6.71 8.85 -3.39
C MET A 23 -8.11 8.26 -3.57
N ALA A 24 -8.88 8.08 -2.48
CA ALA A 24 -10.28 7.64 -2.56
C ALA A 24 -11.19 8.65 -3.29
N MET A 25 -10.94 9.95 -3.13
CA MET A 25 -11.69 10.97 -3.87
C MET A 25 -11.23 11.04 -5.32
N ALA A 26 -9.93 11.03 -5.57
CA ALA A 26 -9.37 11.04 -6.92
C ALA A 26 -9.88 9.84 -7.75
N SER A 27 -9.99 8.64 -7.15
CA SER A 27 -10.52 7.46 -7.86
C SER A 27 -11.97 7.63 -8.33
N ARG A 28 -12.77 8.40 -7.59
CA ARG A 28 -14.18 8.69 -7.94
C ARG A 28 -14.28 9.81 -8.95
N GLU A 29 -13.49 10.86 -8.79
CA GLU A 29 -13.49 12.03 -9.68
C GLU A 29 -12.97 11.70 -11.08
N LEU A 30 -12.13 10.65 -11.22
CA LEU A 30 -11.59 10.18 -12.49
C LEU A 30 -12.44 9.07 -13.15
N GLU A 31 -13.61 8.73 -12.60
CA GLU A 31 -14.51 7.75 -13.20
C GLU A 31 -14.88 8.16 -14.64
N GLY A 32 -14.83 7.21 -15.57
CA GLY A 32 -15.12 7.42 -17.00
C GLY A 32 -13.97 8.04 -17.82
N THR A 33 -12.86 8.45 -17.19
CA THR A 33 -11.70 9.02 -17.92
C THR A 33 -10.77 7.95 -18.49
N GLY A 34 -10.87 6.70 -18.01
CA GLY A 34 -9.91 5.64 -18.28
C GLY A 34 -8.70 5.62 -17.36
N VAL A 35 -8.56 6.58 -16.43
CA VAL A 35 -7.50 6.60 -15.41
C VAL A 35 -7.95 5.85 -14.15
N THR A 36 -7.13 4.91 -13.68
CA THR A 36 -7.34 4.20 -12.40
C THR A 36 -6.48 4.81 -11.29
N VAL A 37 -6.99 4.77 -10.05
CA VAL A 37 -6.27 5.26 -8.87
C VAL A 37 -6.36 4.22 -7.76
N ASN A 38 -5.21 3.76 -7.27
CA ASN A 38 -5.11 2.78 -6.20
C ASN A 38 -3.99 3.19 -5.21
N VAL A 39 -4.01 2.60 -4.02
CA VAL A 39 -2.96 2.75 -3.01
C VAL A 39 -2.22 1.42 -2.89
N LEU A 40 -0.88 1.46 -2.87
CA LEU A 40 -0.04 0.32 -2.53
C LEU A 40 0.82 0.67 -1.33
N VAL A 41 0.79 -0.17 -0.30
CA VAL A 41 1.61 -0.02 0.92
C VAL A 41 2.32 -1.32 1.27
N PRO A 42 3.47 -1.28 1.97
CA PRO A 42 4.17 -2.51 2.35
C PRO A 42 3.39 -3.37 3.35
N GLY A 43 2.66 -2.75 4.28
CA GLY A 43 1.91 -3.45 5.35
C GLY A 43 2.52 -3.34 6.75
N GLY A 44 3.70 -2.72 6.88
CA GLY A 44 4.39 -2.56 8.15
C GLY A 44 5.67 -1.74 8.02
N MET A 45 6.53 -1.82 9.04
CA MET A 45 7.84 -1.18 9.01
C MET A 45 8.74 -1.92 8.02
N THR A 46 9.21 -1.21 7.00
CA THR A 46 10.01 -1.77 5.90
C THR A 46 11.47 -1.38 6.03
N SER A 47 12.37 -2.33 5.79
CA SER A 47 13.83 -2.14 5.82
C SER A 47 14.28 -1.24 4.67
N THR A 48 14.11 0.07 4.84
CA THR A 48 14.52 1.10 3.88
C THR A 48 15.40 2.13 4.58
N ASN A 49 16.03 3.01 3.79
CA ASN A 49 16.85 4.10 4.33
C ASN A 49 16.03 5.19 5.05
N LEU A 50 14.69 5.09 5.06
CA LEU A 50 13.83 5.91 5.92
C LEU A 50 14.06 5.59 7.41
N ILE A 51 14.49 4.36 7.73
CA ILE A 51 14.79 3.91 9.08
C ILE A 51 16.31 4.03 9.30
N PRO A 52 16.77 4.90 10.22
CA PRO A 52 18.20 5.03 10.53
C PRO A 52 18.81 3.73 11.07
N ASP A 53 20.11 3.55 10.86
CA ASP A 53 20.84 2.36 11.31
C ASP A 53 20.99 2.29 12.84
N ASP A 54 20.97 3.44 13.53
CA ASP A 54 21.10 3.57 14.98
C ASP A 54 19.75 3.41 15.72
N THR A 55 18.72 2.86 15.06
CA THR A 55 17.44 2.63 15.70
C THR A 55 17.45 1.39 16.59
N ARG A 56 16.57 1.37 17.60
CA ARG A 56 16.30 0.18 18.43
C ARG A 56 15.71 -1.01 17.67
N HIS A 57 15.42 -0.87 16.37
CA HIS A 57 14.70 -1.85 15.57
C HIS A 57 15.70 -2.63 14.72
N SER A 58 15.81 -3.93 14.96
CA SER A 58 16.64 -4.81 14.11
C SER A 58 16.01 -4.96 12.72
N ARG A 59 16.82 -4.84 11.67
CA ARG A 59 16.40 -4.96 10.26
C ARG A 59 15.78 -6.32 9.95
N GLU A 60 16.24 -7.38 10.63
CA GLU A 60 15.72 -8.74 10.46
C GLU A 60 14.23 -8.90 10.85
N ASN A 61 13.69 -7.96 11.65
CA ASN A 61 12.30 -7.93 12.08
C ASN A 61 11.43 -7.00 11.22
N MET A 62 11.98 -6.48 10.12
CA MET A 62 11.28 -5.58 9.20
C MET A 62 10.83 -6.32 7.95
N ILE A 63 9.83 -5.75 7.28
CA ILE A 63 9.42 -6.21 5.96
C ILE A 63 10.50 -5.81 4.95
N GLU A 64 10.88 -6.72 4.06
CA GLU A 64 11.77 -6.38 2.95
C GLU A 64 11.03 -5.54 1.90
N PRO A 65 11.69 -4.55 1.27
CA PRO A 65 11.02 -3.65 0.32
C PRO A 65 10.56 -4.33 -0.98
N ASP A 66 11.07 -5.52 -1.28
CA ASP A 66 10.74 -6.30 -2.47
C ASP A 66 9.27 -6.74 -2.53
N VAL A 67 8.56 -6.80 -1.39
CA VAL A 67 7.11 -7.05 -1.34
C VAL A 67 6.29 -6.07 -2.18
N MET A 68 6.85 -4.90 -2.51
CA MET A 68 6.20 -3.89 -3.36
C MET A 68 6.35 -4.17 -4.86
N GLN A 69 7.34 -4.97 -5.28
CA GLN A 69 7.75 -5.09 -6.68
C GLN A 69 6.69 -5.78 -7.55
N LYS A 70 6.19 -6.93 -7.12
CA LYS A 70 5.17 -7.67 -7.88
C LYS A 70 3.83 -6.93 -7.97
N PRO A 71 3.24 -6.44 -6.86
CA PRO A 71 1.98 -5.70 -6.95
C PRO A 71 2.09 -4.40 -7.74
N VAL A 72 3.21 -3.67 -7.69
CA VAL A 72 3.36 -2.43 -8.48
C VAL A 72 3.44 -2.71 -9.98
N VAL A 73 4.10 -3.80 -10.39
CA VAL A 73 4.13 -4.23 -11.80
C VAL A 73 2.72 -4.64 -12.26
N TRP A 74 1.97 -5.38 -11.44
CA TRP A 74 0.59 -5.73 -11.77
C TRP A 74 -0.30 -4.50 -11.90
N LEU A 75 -0.24 -3.55 -10.96
CA LEU A 75 -0.98 -2.27 -11.01
C LEU A 75 -0.62 -1.40 -12.23
N ALA A 76 0.56 -1.59 -12.80
CA ALA A 76 1.02 -0.90 -14.00
C ALA A 76 0.72 -1.67 -15.31
N SER A 77 0.03 -2.81 -15.22
CA SER A 77 -0.28 -3.69 -16.36
C SER A 77 -1.76 -3.68 -16.72
N GLU A 78 -2.07 -4.13 -17.93
CA GLU A 78 -3.44 -4.33 -18.42
C GLU A 78 -4.25 -5.32 -17.55
N GLU A 79 -3.59 -6.23 -16.82
CA GLU A 79 -4.26 -7.17 -15.91
C GLU A 79 -4.97 -6.48 -14.73
N SER A 80 -4.62 -5.22 -14.45
CA SER A 80 -5.28 -4.38 -13.44
C SER A 80 -6.36 -3.47 -14.01
N SER A 81 -6.68 -3.59 -15.31
CA SER A 81 -7.67 -2.73 -15.98
C SER A 81 -9.01 -2.78 -15.25
N GLY A 82 -9.59 -1.59 -15.00
CA GLY A 82 -10.83 -1.43 -14.24
C GLY A 82 -10.69 -1.54 -12.72
N ILE A 83 -9.51 -1.93 -12.19
CA ILE A 83 -9.26 -1.89 -10.74
C ILE A 83 -8.93 -0.45 -10.34
N THR A 84 -9.82 0.16 -9.57
CA THR A 84 -9.65 1.52 -9.03
C THR A 84 -10.29 1.60 -7.63
N GLY A 85 -9.87 2.57 -6.82
CA GLY A 85 -10.38 2.76 -5.47
C GLY A 85 -9.96 1.68 -4.47
N GLN A 86 -8.92 0.89 -4.79
CA GLN A 86 -8.41 -0.18 -3.92
C GLN A 86 -7.09 0.18 -3.25
N ARG A 87 -6.91 -0.32 -2.04
CA ARG A 87 -5.67 -0.34 -1.27
C ARG A 87 -5.13 -1.75 -1.22
N PHE A 88 -3.88 -1.94 -1.64
CA PHE A 88 -3.18 -3.21 -1.58
C PHE A 88 -2.04 -3.19 -0.55
N ILE A 89 -1.85 -4.31 0.13
CA ILE A 89 -0.76 -4.55 1.08
C ILE A 89 0.24 -5.54 0.45
N GLY A 90 1.43 -5.04 0.11
CA GLY A 90 2.47 -5.84 -0.55
C GLY A 90 2.87 -7.09 0.22
N TYR A 91 2.98 -7.01 1.54
CA TYR A 91 3.29 -8.16 2.40
C TYR A 91 2.30 -9.33 2.27
N TYR A 92 1.04 -9.06 1.88
CA TYR A 92 0.03 -10.10 1.67
C TYR A 92 -0.09 -10.56 0.21
N TRP A 93 0.70 -9.98 -0.69
CA TRP A 93 0.73 -10.36 -2.10
C TRP A 93 1.42 -11.71 -2.29
N ASP A 94 0.66 -12.71 -2.72
CA ASP A 94 1.12 -14.09 -2.87
C ASP A 94 1.00 -14.55 -4.32
N GLU A 95 2.14 -14.64 -5.02
CA GLU A 95 2.19 -15.05 -6.43
C GLU A 95 1.78 -16.52 -6.64
N ASN A 96 1.74 -17.33 -5.58
CA ASN A 96 1.31 -18.73 -5.65
C ASN A 96 -0.22 -18.89 -5.62
N LEU A 97 -0.95 -17.83 -5.28
CA LEU A 97 -2.41 -17.82 -5.31
C LEU A 97 -2.94 -17.38 -6.67
N PRO A 98 -4.09 -17.92 -7.11
CA PRO A 98 -4.86 -17.34 -8.22
C PRO A 98 -5.14 -15.85 -7.97
N LEU A 99 -5.20 -15.06 -9.05
CA LEU A 99 -5.32 -13.60 -8.94
C LEU A 99 -6.50 -13.17 -8.05
N GLY A 100 -7.68 -13.77 -8.20
CA GLY A 100 -8.84 -13.42 -7.37
C GLY A 100 -8.60 -13.58 -5.85
N GLU A 101 -7.98 -14.69 -5.44
CA GLU A 101 -7.65 -14.93 -4.03
C GLU A 101 -6.53 -14.00 -3.54
N ARG A 102 -5.57 -13.72 -4.42
CA ARG A 102 -4.49 -12.77 -4.14
C ARG A 102 -5.04 -11.37 -3.88
N LEU A 103 -5.97 -10.89 -4.72
CA LEU A 103 -6.62 -9.60 -4.55
C LEU A 103 -7.49 -9.56 -3.30
N ALA A 104 -8.21 -10.64 -2.98
CA ALA A 104 -9.00 -10.72 -1.74
C ALA A 104 -8.12 -10.72 -0.48
N LYS A 105 -6.93 -11.35 -0.54
CA LYS A 105 -5.99 -11.43 0.58
C LYS A 105 -5.23 -10.12 0.80
N ALA A 106 -4.81 -9.46 -0.28
CA ALA A 106 -3.96 -8.27 -0.22
C ALA A 106 -4.74 -6.94 -0.31
N GLY A 107 -5.96 -6.96 -0.83
CA GLY A 107 -6.75 -5.79 -1.20
C GLY A 107 -7.88 -5.47 -0.23
N ALA A 108 -8.20 -4.18 -0.13
CA ALA A 108 -9.40 -3.65 0.50
C ALA A 108 -9.75 -2.30 -0.16
N PRO A 109 -10.97 -1.76 0.01
CA PRO A 109 -11.26 -0.38 -0.41
C PRO A 109 -10.29 0.63 0.22
N ILE A 110 -9.98 1.71 -0.50
CA ILE A 110 -9.28 2.86 0.09
C ILE A 110 -10.24 3.57 1.05
N ALA A 111 -9.79 3.77 2.30
CA ALA A 111 -10.47 4.48 3.39
C ALA A 111 -11.83 3.90 3.81
#